data_AF-A0A3D9LNF4-F1
#
_entry.id   AF-A0A3D9LNF4-F1
#
_cell.length_a   1.000
_cell.length_b   1.000
_cell.length_c   1.000
_cell.angle_alpha   90.00
_cell.angle_beta   90.00
_cell.angle_gamma   90.00
#
_symmetry.space_group_name_H-M   'P 1'
#
loop_
_entity.id
_entity.type
_entity.pdbx_description
1 polymer ?
#
loop_
_entity_poly.entity_id
_entity_poly.type
_entity_poly.pdbx_seq_one_letter_code
_entity_poly.pdbx_strand_id
1 'polypeptide(L)'
;MRLLYFIVLFLLSSLVYGQKSELIQNVNNRAKELQHHLNTSEDSIIFKSERTIYEIMIFNDDFERIIKVKDTEAKILIADIPVGRYAVEAVLIDKLIVITLLRNESFNLPEPIPLLATPTNTIGKGINPSKTDLVNTENIVASAKEESFGFENNSGKTDLNLSGKTATPISKKENKLQLYKNEGVAFQKSILPPKKIEHSTTNTVNSTYWVVYKINNGSSSEKVLKIADQKTVDRMIQKNEIDMRTFSGRLNELTVWQIHNTTGFVQHKRKNKTNYMNIESDSFNLVPYYKTDHNHISK
;
A
#
# COMPACT_ATOMS: atom_id res chain seq x y z
N MET A 1 9.30 50.18 -26.83
CA MET A 1 9.65 48.78 -27.14
C MET A 1 10.22 48.02 -25.94
N ARG A 2 11.35 48.43 -25.32
CA ARG A 2 11.97 47.67 -24.20
C ARG A 2 11.06 47.41 -22.99
N LEU A 3 10.29 48.41 -22.54
CA LEU A 3 9.35 48.26 -21.42
C LEU A 3 8.25 47.20 -21.68
N LEU A 4 7.78 47.10 -22.93
CA LEU A 4 6.72 46.17 -23.30
C LEU A 4 7.18 44.70 -23.18
N TYR A 5 8.44 44.42 -23.54
CA TYR A 5 9.03 43.10 -23.36
C TYR A 5 9.16 42.71 -21.88
N PHE A 6 9.52 43.65 -21.00
CA PHE A 6 9.58 43.38 -19.56
C PHE A 6 8.20 43.07 -18.97
N ILE A 7 7.16 43.80 -19.38
CA ILE A 7 5.79 43.55 -18.91
C ILE A 7 5.29 42.18 -19.38
N VAL A 8 5.53 41.82 -20.65
CA VAL A 8 5.17 40.51 -21.20
C VAL A 8 5.92 39.39 -20.48
N LEU A 9 7.22 39.55 -20.24
CA LEU A 9 8.02 38.57 -19.51
C LEU A 9 7.55 38.38 -18.06
N PHE A 10 7.19 39.47 -17.38
CA PHE A 10 6.70 39.45 -16.00
C PHE A 10 5.30 38.82 -15.88
N LEU A 11 4.41 39.04 -16.86
CA LEU A 11 3.11 38.38 -16.93
C LEU A 11 3.23 36.89 -17.28
N LEU A 12 4.24 36.50 -18.07
CA LEU A 12 4.50 35.09 -18.35
C LEU A 12 5.03 34.35 -17.12
N SER A 13 5.84 34.99 -16.28
CA SER A 13 6.41 34.32 -15.10
C SER A 13 5.38 34.06 -14.01
N SER A 14 4.33 34.89 -13.87
CA SER A 14 3.28 34.64 -12.88
C SER A 14 2.35 33.46 -13.25
N LEU A 15 2.24 33.12 -14.53
CA LEU A 15 1.42 32.00 -15.01
C LEU A 15 2.01 30.62 -14.67
N VAL A 16 3.33 30.53 -14.48
CA VAL A 16 4.01 29.25 -14.19
C VAL A 16 3.88 28.86 -12.71
N TYR A 17 3.67 29.81 -11.81
CA TYR A 17 3.61 29.57 -10.36
C TYR A 17 2.22 29.17 -9.83
N GLY A 18 1.21 29.02 -10.70
CA GLY A 18 -0.17 28.70 -10.30
C GLY A 18 -0.59 27.24 -10.40
N GLN A 19 0.32 26.32 -10.78
CA GLN A 19 -0.04 24.91 -10.96
C GLN A 19 -0.11 24.19 -9.60
N LYS A 20 -1.29 23.69 -9.26
CA LYS A 20 -1.54 22.97 -8.00
C LYS A 20 -0.86 21.62 -7.98
N SER A 21 -0.74 21.02 -9.16
CA SER A 21 -0.06 19.74 -9.34
C SER A 21 0.68 19.69 -10.66
N GLU A 22 1.84 19.06 -10.62
CA GLU A 22 2.65 18.80 -11.80
C GLU A 22 2.90 17.30 -11.89
N LEU A 23 2.72 16.74 -13.09
CA LEU A 23 2.96 15.34 -13.37
C LEU A 23 4.11 15.24 -14.37
N ILE A 24 5.26 14.73 -13.91
CA ILE A 24 6.45 14.62 -14.75
C ILE A 24 6.21 13.56 -15.81
N GLN A 25 6.29 13.98 -17.07
CA GLN A 25 6.09 13.10 -18.21
C GLN A 25 7.19 12.04 -18.28
N ASN A 26 6.80 10.81 -18.64
CA ASN A 26 7.74 9.72 -18.77
C ASN A 26 8.47 9.82 -20.10
N VAL A 27 9.77 10.11 -20.05
CA VAL A 27 10.63 10.21 -21.24
C VAL A 27 11.20 8.84 -21.69
N ASN A 28 10.90 7.77 -20.96
CA ASN A 28 11.42 6.45 -21.27
C ASN A 28 10.71 5.83 -22.49
N ASN A 29 11.44 5.69 -23.59
CA ASN A 29 10.92 5.10 -24.83
C ASN A 29 10.37 3.67 -24.66
N ARG A 30 10.79 2.92 -23.62
CA ARG A 30 10.29 1.56 -23.34
C ARG A 30 8.91 1.54 -22.67
N ALA A 31 8.46 2.69 -22.20
CA ALA A 31 7.23 2.89 -21.43
C ALA A 31 6.22 3.81 -22.16
N LYS A 32 6.40 4.02 -23.48
CA LYS A 32 5.49 4.83 -24.32
C LYS A 32 4.04 4.34 -24.33
N GLU A 33 3.85 3.05 -24.03
CA GLU A 33 2.52 2.42 -23.98
C GLU A 33 1.67 2.88 -22.80
N LEU A 34 2.24 3.60 -21.82
CA LEU A 34 1.50 4.24 -20.73
C LEU A 34 1.53 5.74 -20.94
N GLN A 35 0.37 6.29 -21.28
CA GLN A 35 0.14 7.73 -21.38
C GLN A 35 -0.52 8.20 -20.10
N HIS A 36 -0.05 9.33 -19.56
CA HIS A 36 -0.59 9.92 -18.36
C HIS A 36 -0.63 11.43 -18.45
N HIS A 37 -1.69 12.01 -17.90
CA HIS A 37 -1.85 13.46 -17.81
C HIS A 37 -2.74 13.80 -16.62
N LEU A 38 -2.62 15.03 -16.13
CA LEU A 38 -3.61 15.61 -15.24
C LEU A 38 -4.83 16.04 -16.05
N ASN A 39 -6.01 15.94 -15.47
CA ASN A 39 -7.20 16.51 -16.07
C ASN A 39 -7.14 18.06 -16.05
N THR A 40 -8.10 18.72 -16.70
CA THR A 40 -8.18 20.19 -16.79
C THR A 40 -8.23 20.88 -15.43
N SER A 41 -8.81 20.23 -14.41
CA SER A 41 -8.92 20.77 -13.05
C SER A 41 -7.72 20.45 -12.16
N GLU A 42 -6.74 19.71 -12.68
CA GLU A 42 -5.56 19.19 -11.97
C GLU A 42 -5.87 18.32 -10.74
N ASP A 43 -7.12 17.89 -10.55
CA ASP A 43 -7.59 17.15 -9.37
C ASP A 43 -7.57 15.62 -9.56
N SER A 44 -7.28 15.17 -10.78
CA SER A 44 -7.18 13.75 -11.10
C SER A 44 -6.08 13.46 -12.11
N ILE A 45 -5.43 12.31 -11.93
CA ILE A 45 -4.51 11.72 -12.90
C ILE A 45 -5.30 10.74 -13.77
N ILE A 46 -5.16 10.88 -15.08
CA ILE A 46 -5.72 9.98 -16.08
C ILE A 46 -4.59 9.14 -16.63
N PHE A 47 -4.68 7.83 -16.46
CA PHE A 47 -3.83 6.84 -17.08
C PHE A 47 -4.55 6.20 -18.25
N LYS A 48 -3.87 6.09 -19.38
CA LYS A 48 -4.31 5.34 -20.55
C LYS A 48 -3.16 4.46 -21.01
N SER A 49 -3.41 3.16 -21.15
CA SER A 49 -2.40 2.24 -21.63
C SER A 49 -2.92 1.35 -22.75
N GLU A 50 -2.02 0.97 -23.66
CA GLU A 50 -2.29 -0.06 -24.67
C GLU A 50 -2.54 -1.44 -24.05
N ARG A 51 -2.11 -1.65 -22.79
CA ARG A 51 -2.21 -2.91 -22.04
C ARG A 51 -2.97 -2.71 -20.74
N THR A 52 -3.43 -3.80 -20.16
CA THR A 52 -4.09 -3.78 -18.86
C THR A 52 -3.14 -3.29 -17.76
N ILE A 53 -3.56 -2.24 -17.07
CA ILE A 53 -2.96 -1.75 -15.83
C ILE A 53 -3.58 -2.57 -14.70
N TYR A 54 -2.77 -3.30 -13.95
CA TYR A 54 -3.25 -4.14 -12.85
C TYR A 54 -3.39 -3.35 -11.56
N GLU A 55 -2.38 -2.53 -11.27
CA GLU A 55 -2.24 -1.84 -10.00
C GLU A 55 -1.53 -0.50 -10.22
N ILE A 56 -1.98 0.53 -9.49
CA ILE A 56 -1.33 1.82 -9.41
C ILE A 56 -1.04 2.11 -7.94
N MET A 57 0.22 2.40 -7.63
CA MET A 57 0.69 2.72 -6.28
C MET A 57 1.21 4.14 -6.25
N ILE A 58 0.73 4.96 -5.33
CA ILE A 58 1.19 6.33 -5.10
C ILE A 58 1.80 6.39 -3.71
N PHE A 59 3.08 6.74 -3.61
CA PHE A 59 3.75 6.75 -2.31
C PHE A 59 4.85 7.81 -2.17
N ASN A 60 5.11 8.17 -0.93
CA ASN A 60 6.28 8.90 -0.44
C ASN A 60 6.67 8.35 0.96
N ASP A 61 7.53 9.05 1.69
CA ASP A 61 7.99 8.60 3.02
C ASP A 61 6.86 8.45 4.06
N ASP A 62 5.77 9.23 3.93
CA ASP A 62 4.71 9.34 4.94
C ASP A 62 3.32 8.89 4.46
N PHE A 63 3.18 8.57 3.18
CA PHE A 63 1.91 8.28 2.52
C PHE A 63 2.09 7.16 1.51
N GLU A 64 1.14 6.22 1.49
CA GLU A 64 1.09 5.11 0.55
C GLU A 64 -0.38 4.84 0.21
N ARG A 65 -0.69 4.71 -1.07
CA ARG A 65 -2.01 4.36 -1.59
C ARG A 65 -1.85 3.35 -2.71
N ILE A 66 -2.58 2.24 -2.62
CA ILE A 66 -2.62 1.18 -3.63
C ILE A 66 -4.02 1.11 -4.23
N ILE A 67 -4.09 1.12 -5.57
CA ILE A 67 -5.34 1.14 -6.34
C ILE A 67 -5.30 -0.01 -7.34
N LYS A 68 -6.26 -0.93 -7.24
CA LYS A 68 -6.42 -2.02 -8.20
C LYS A 68 -7.29 -1.55 -9.37
N VAL A 69 -6.75 -1.60 -10.58
CA VAL A 69 -7.41 -1.09 -11.78
C VAL A 69 -8.00 -2.25 -12.60
N LYS A 70 -7.14 -3.16 -13.08
CA LYS A 70 -7.48 -4.26 -14.00
C LYS A 70 -8.17 -3.81 -15.29
N ASP A 71 -7.78 -2.64 -15.80
CA ASP A 71 -8.34 -2.04 -17.00
C ASP A 71 -7.22 -1.31 -17.78
N THR A 72 -7.47 -0.93 -19.03
CA THR A 72 -6.55 -0.15 -19.88
C THR A 72 -6.58 1.34 -19.54
N GLU A 73 -7.64 1.82 -18.90
CA GLU A 73 -7.77 3.22 -18.48
C GLU A 73 -8.05 3.32 -16.98
N ALA A 74 -7.48 4.33 -16.33
CA ALA A 74 -7.74 4.62 -14.93
C ALA A 74 -7.81 6.12 -14.69
N LYS A 75 -8.78 6.56 -13.88
CA LYS A 75 -8.86 7.94 -13.38
C LYS A 75 -8.69 7.91 -11.87
N ILE A 76 -7.64 8.53 -11.36
CA ILE A 76 -7.33 8.56 -9.93
C ILE A 76 -7.49 9.99 -9.42
N LEU A 77 -8.38 10.17 -8.45
CA LEU A 77 -8.51 11.44 -7.73
C LEU A 77 -7.28 11.65 -6.84
N ILE A 78 -6.70 12.84 -6.91
CA ILE A 78 -5.52 13.23 -6.12
C ILE A 78 -5.83 14.33 -5.10
N ALA A 79 -7.11 14.69 -4.95
CA ALA A 79 -7.53 15.80 -4.11
C ALA A 79 -7.19 15.64 -2.62
N ASP A 80 -7.23 14.40 -2.15
CA ASP A 80 -6.96 13.98 -0.78
C ASP A 80 -5.48 13.61 -0.55
N ILE A 81 -4.63 13.71 -1.58
CA ILE A 81 -3.18 13.47 -1.47
C ILE A 81 -2.52 14.75 -0.92
N PRO A 82 -1.79 14.66 0.21
CA PRO A 82 -1.09 15.81 0.80
C PRO A 82 -0.11 16.47 -0.16
N VAL A 83 0.24 17.72 0.13
CA VAL A 83 1.32 18.43 -0.58
C VAL A 83 2.64 17.67 -0.42
N GLY A 84 3.40 17.51 -1.50
CA GLY A 84 4.65 16.74 -1.49
C GLY A 84 5.03 16.14 -2.85
N ARG A 85 6.15 15.42 -2.85
CA ARG A 85 6.65 14.68 -4.02
C ARG A 85 6.36 13.20 -3.85
N TYR A 86 5.77 12.60 -4.86
CA TYR A 86 5.32 11.20 -4.84
C TYR A 86 5.90 10.43 -6.02
N ALA A 87 6.29 9.19 -5.76
CA ALA A 87 6.47 8.19 -6.79
C ALA A 87 5.12 7.58 -7.12
N VAL A 88 4.80 7.45 -8.40
CA VAL A 88 3.61 6.76 -8.87
C VAL A 88 4.04 5.59 -9.73
N GLU A 89 3.76 4.39 -9.27
CA GLU A 89 4.09 3.13 -9.95
C GLU A 89 2.85 2.55 -10.60
N ALA A 90 2.90 2.30 -11.90
CA ALA A 90 1.88 1.57 -12.64
C ALA A 90 2.41 0.18 -12.99
N VAL A 91 1.72 -0.85 -12.50
CA VAL A 91 2.04 -2.27 -12.71
C VAL A 91 1.26 -2.78 -13.92
N LEU A 92 1.98 -3.15 -14.97
CA LEU A 92 1.48 -3.88 -16.13
C LEU A 92 1.90 -5.36 -16.00
N ILE A 93 1.48 -6.22 -16.94
CA ILE A 93 1.76 -7.67 -16.86
C ILE A 93 3.25 -8.03 -16.82
N ASP A 94 4.08 -7.27 -17.55
CA ASP A 94 5.50 -7.55 -17.78
C ASP A 94 6.38 -6.33 -17.48
N LYS A 95 5.81 -5.23 -17.00
CA LYS A 95 6.51 -3.97 -16.78
C LYS A 95 6.01 -3.25 -15.53
N LEU A 96 6.93 -2.53 -14.92
CA LEU A 96 6.66 -1.54 -13.89
C LEU A 96 7.08 -0.18 -14.44
N ILE A 97 6.17 0.77 -14.45
CA ILE A 97 6.43 2.12 -14.95
C ILE A 97 6.32 3.10 -13.78
N VAL A 98 7.40 3.83 -13.52
CA VAL A 98 7.46 4.80 -12.42
C VAL A 98 7.45 6.22 -12.99
N ILE A 99 6.54 7.05 -12.48
CA ILE A 99 6.44 8.48 -12.79
C ILE A 99 6.47 9.30 -11.50
N THR A 100 6.65 10.62 -11.61
CA THR A 100 6.69 11.51 -10.45
C THR A 100 5.49 12.45 -10.47
N LEU A 101 4.77 12.49 -9.36
CA LEU A 101 3.72 13.48 -9.09
C LEU A 101 4.25 14.49 -8.07
N LEU A 102 4.16 15.77 -8.42
CA LEU A 102 4.47 16.90 -7.55
C LEU A 102 3.14 17.57 -7.16
N ARG A 103 2.81 17.53 -5.87
CA ARG A 103 1.67 18.24 -5.27
C ARG A 103 2.21 19.52 -4.65
N ASN A 104 1.92 20.67 -5.25
CA ASN A 104 2.42 21.97 -4.79
C ASN A 104 1.46 22.64 -3.81
N GLU A 105 0.14 22.43 -4.01
CA GLU A 105 -0.90 23.04 -3.20
C GLU A 105 -1.97 22.01 -2.79
N SER A 106 -2.53 22.18 -1.59
CA SER A 106 -3.70 21.43 -1.16
C SER A 106 -4.93 21.94 -1.91
N PHE A 107 -5.85 21.04 -2.24
CA PHE A 107 -7.17 21.51 -2.65
C PHE A 107 -7.90 22.03 -1.42
N ASN A 108 -8.56 23.18 -1.55
CA ASN A 108 -9.49 23.69 -0.55
C ASN A 108 -10.74 22.81 -0.54
N LEU A 109 -10.58 21.55 -0.15
CA LEU A 109 -11.70 20.69 0.20
C LEU A 109 -12.31 21.30 1.47
N PRO A 110 -13.64 21.47 1.53
CA PRO A 110 -14.31 21.86 2.75
C PRO A 110 -13.84 20.91 3.85
N GLU A 111 -13.25 21.44 4.92
CA GLU A 111 -12.91 20.61 6.06
C GLU A 111 -14.18 19.84 6.47
N PRO A 112 -14.08 18.51 6.69
CA PRO A 112 -15.23 17.74 7.09
C PRO A 112 -15.77 18.37 8.37
N ILE A 113 -16.96 18.97 8.27
CA ILE A 113 -17.63 19.62 9.41
C ILE A 113 -17.68 18.55 10.50
N PRO A 114 -17.06 18.77 11.66
CA PRO A 114 -17.11 17.81 12.74
C PRO A 114 -18.59 17.59 13.05
N LEU A 115 -19.05 16.35 12.85
CA LEU A 115 -20.43 15.97 13.17
C LEU A 115 -20.66 16.29 14.63
N LEU A 116 -21.31 17.43 14.89
CA LEU A 116 -21.80 17.78 16.20
C LEU A 116 -22.76 16.66 16.58
N ALA A 117 -22.30 15.77 17.47
CA ALA A 117 -23.12 14.74 18.07
C ALA A 117 -24.31 15.45 18.71
N THR A 118 -25.44 15.45 18.01
CA THR A 118 -26.66 16.07 18.48
C THR A 118 -27.20 15.13 19.56
N PRO A 119 -27.22 15.52 20.84
CA PRO A 119 -27.77 14.67 21.88
C PRO A 119 -29.27 14.50 21.61
N THR A 120 -29.66 13.28 21.22
CA THR A 120 -31.05 12.90 21.04
C THR A 120 -31.68 12.74 22.41
N ASN A 121 -32.17 13.84 23.00
CA ASN A 121 -33.12 13.76 24.10
C ASN A 121 -34.52 13.84 23.52
N THR A 122 -35.14 12.68 23.35
CA THR A 122 -36.56 12.51 23.04
C THR A 122 -37.36 12.41 24.35
N ILE A 123 -38.62 12.87 24.29
CA ILE A 123 -39.73 12.77 25.29
C ILE A 123 -39.84 14.04 26.15
N GLY A 124 -40.88 14.87 26.07
CA GLY A 124 -42.12 14.86 25.30
C GLY A 124 -43.05 16.00 25.78
N LYS A 125 -44.23 16.15 25.11
CA LYS A 125 -45.41 16.98 25.49
C LYS A 125 -45.30 18.46 25.04
N GLY A 126 -46.17 19.06 24.22
CA GLY A 126 -47.43 18.73 23.56
C GLY A 126 -48.17 20.06 23.23
N ILE A 127 -49.05 20.05 22.19
CA ILE A 127 -50.13 21.05 21.90
C ILE A 127 -49.62 22.36 21.24
N ASN A 128 -50.13 22.95 20.13
CA ASN A 128 -51.24 22.79 19.18
C ASN A 128 -50.87 23.55 17.87
N PRO A 129 -51.60 23.36 16.74
CA PRO A 129 -51.31 24.00 15.46
C PRO A 129 -52.08 25.32 15.26
N SER A 130 -51.43 26.35 14.72
CA SER A 130 -52.11 27.50 14.11
C SER A 130 -51.60 27.73 12.69
N LYS A 131 -52.55 27.78 11.76
CA LYS A 131 -52.40 28.20 10.37
C LYS A 131 -51.98 29.67 10.30
N THR A 132 -51.09 29.98 9.37
CA THR A 132 -51.12 31.24 8.63
C THR A 132 -50.43 31.07 7.28
N ASP A 133 -50.95 31.83 6.33
CA ASP A 133 -50.89 31.65 4.89
C ASP A 133 -49.61 32.17 4.21
N LEU A 134 -49.37 31.58 3.02
CA LEU A 134 -48.82 32.18 1.80
C LEU A 134 -47.67 33.18 1.91
N VAL A 135 -46.48 32.79 1.40
CA VAL A 135 -45.80 33.49 0.30
C VAL A 135 -45.06 32.47 -0.56
N ASN A 136 -45.43 32.42 -1.85
CA ASN A 136 -44.73 31.70 -2.90
C ASN A 136 -43.36 32.33 -3.16
N THR A 137 -42.31 31.52 -3.21
CA THR A 137 -41.09 31.86 -3.93
C THR A 137 -40.68 30.65 -4.73
N GLU A 138 -40.97 30.72 -6.02
CA GLU A 138 -40.41 29.83 -7.04
C GLU A 138 -38.89 29.98 -7.01
N ASN A 139 -38.19 28.95 -6.53
CA ASN A 139 -36.77 28.80 -6.77
C ASN A 139 -36.55 27.47 -7.49
N ILE A 140 -36.04 27.63 -8.71
CA ILE A 140 -35.73 26.62 -9.70
C ILE A 140 -34.68 25.68 -9.10
N VAL A 141 -35.13 24.51 -8.66
CA VAL A 141 -34.27 23.37 -8.35
C VAL A 141 -33.82 22.77 -9.67
N ALA A 142 -32.66 23.23 -10.15
CA ALA A 142 -31.90 22.50 -11.14
C ALA A 142 -31.49 21.16 -10.50
N SER A 143 -32.19 20.11 -10.90
CA SER A 143 -31.91 18.72 -10.59
C SER A 143 -30.47 18.38 -10.98
N ALA A 144 -29.54 18.56 -10.05
CA ALA A 144 -28.20 18.00 -10.13
C ALA A 144 -28.36 16.48 -10.15
N LYS A 145 -28.20 15.92 -11.34
CA LYS A 145 -28.08 14.49 -11.56
C LYS A 145 -26.82 14.06 -10.80
N GLU A 146 -27.00 13.42 -9.65
CA GLU A 146 -25.93 12.68 -8.98
C GLU A 146 -25.42 11.65 -9.97
N GLU A 147 -24.31 11.96 -10.64
CA GLU A 147 -23.54 10.94 -11.34
C GLU A 147 -22.96 10.03 -10.28
N SER A 148 -23.54 8.84 -10.20
CA SER A 148 -23.18 7.81 -9.24
C SER A 148 -21.67 7.57 -9.29
N PHE A 149 -21.05 7.79 -8.14
CA PHE A 149 -19.70 7.42 -7.77
C PHE A 149 -19.24 6.13 -8.46
N GLY A 150 -18.04 6.18 -9.04
CA GLY A 150 -17.35 5.00 -9.56
C GLY A 150 -17.25 3.97 -8.45
N PHE A 151 -18.00 2.87 -8.59
CA PHE A 151 -17.88 1.72 -7.72
C PHE A 151 -16.49 1.11 -7.91
N GLU A 152 -15.74 0.98 -6.81
CA GLU A 152 -14.59 0.09 -6.72
C GLU A 152 -15.08 -1.36 -6.92
N ASN A 153 -15.17 -1.78 -8.17
CA ASN A 153 -15.61 -3.13 -8.54
C ASN A 153 -14.53 -4.16 -8.22
N ASN A 154 -14.36 -4.47 -6.92
CA ASN A 154 -13.64 -5.65 -6.46
C ASN A 154 -14.51 -6.90 -6.59
N SER A 155 -14.94 -7.23 -7.81
CA SER A 155 -15.55 -8.52 -8.15
C SER A 155 -14.66 -9.22 -9.18
N GLY A 156 -13.54 -9.77 -8.71
CA GLY A 156 -12.61 -10.52 -9.55
C GLY A 156 -12.12 -11.76 -8.83
N LYS A 157 -12.84 -12.86 -9.05
CA LYS A 157 -12.45 -14.25 -8.76
C LYS A 157 -10.97 -14.46 -9.10
N THR A 158 -10.18 -14.93 -8.15
CA THR A 158 -8.75 -15.16 -8.32
C THR A 158 -8.51 -16.38 -9.20
N ASP A 159 -8.26 -16.17 -10.50
CA ASP A 159 -7.62 -17.19 -11.34
C ASP A 159 -6.10 -17.09 -11.17
N LEU A 160 -5.64 -17.83 -10.18
CA LEU A 160 -4.23 -18.05 -9.86
C LEU A 160 -3.67 -19.13 -10.81
N ASN A 161 -3.74 -18.89 -12.12
CA ASN A 161 -3.24 -19.78 -13.18
C ASN A 161 -2.82 -18.98 -14.42
N LEU A 162 -1.90 -18.04 -14.29
CA LEU A 162 -1.20 -17.42 -15.42
C LEU A 162 0.30 -17.27 -15.11
N SER A 163 0.96 -18.40 -14.90
CA SER A 163 2.38 -18.54 -15.18
C SER A 163 2.58 -19.89 -15.85
N GLY A 164 2.41 -19.90 -17.17
CA GLY A 164 2.57 -21.06 -18.04
C GLY A 164 4.03 -21.49 -18.14
N LYS A 165 4.56 -22.11 -17.09
CA LYS A 165 5.73 -22.99 -17.15
C LYS A 165 5.35 -24.35 -16.58
N THR A 166 4.76 -25.19 -17.42
CA THR A 166 4.72 -26.63 -17.22
C THR A 166 6.14 -27.16 -17.26
N ALA A 167 6.68 -27.54 -16.10
CA ALA A 167 7.89 -28.34 -16.03
C ALA A 167 7.57 -29.75 -16.51
N THR A 168 8.23 -30.20 -17.57
CA THR A 168 8.22 -31.59 -18.00
C THR A 168 8.93 -32.46 -16.97
N PRO A 169 8.36 -33.61 -16.57
CA PRO A 169 9.03 -34.53 -15.66
C PRO A 169 10.20 -35.19 -16.38
N ILE A 170 11.42 -34.86 -15.97
CA ILE A 170 12.62 -35.58 -16.40
C ILE A 170 12.59 -36.96 -15.74
N SER A 171 12.33 -37.96 -16.58
CA SER A 171 12.47 -39.38 -16.28
C SER A 171 13.89 -39.67 -15.78
N LYS A 172 13.98 -40.32 -14.61
CA LYS A 172 15.21 -40.87 -14.06
C LYS A 172 15.76 -41.93 -15.02
N LYS A 173 16.90 -41.65 -15.65
CA LYS A 173 17.85 -42.68 -16.08
C LYS A 173 18.98 -42.73 -15.07
N GLU A 174 19.03 -43.83 -14.34
CA GLU A 174 20.17 -44.25 -13.54
C GLU A 174 21.39 -44.40 -14.46
N ASN A 175 22.45 -43.66 -14.18
CA ASN A 175 23.79 -44.05 -14.58
C ASN A 175 24.68 -44.05 -13.34
N LYS A 176 24.98 -45.28 -12.93
CA LYS A 176 25.93 -45.68 -11.91
C LYS A 176 27.33 -45.28 -12.38
N LEU A 177 27.98 -44.34 -11.69
CA LEU A 177 29.44 -44.22 -11.75
C LEU A 177 30.01 -44.16 -10.33
N GLN A 178 31.06 -44.95 -10.17
CA GLN A 178 31.63 -45.40 -8.92
C GLN A 178 32.68 -44.44 -8.38
N LEU A 179 32.83 -44.50 -7.06
CA LEU A 179 34.08 -44.39 -6.29
C LEU A 179 34.97 -43.16 -6.51
N TYR A 180 35.04 -42.31 -5.48
CA TYR A 180 36.30 -42.04 -4.81
C TYR A 180 36.11 -42.16 -3.30
N LYS A 181 36.83 -43.10 -2.68
CA LYS A 181 37.09 -43.13 -1.24
C LYS A 181 37.94 -41.91 -0.90
N ASN A 182 37.47 -41.07 0.02
CA ASN A 182 38.35 -40.27 0.85
C ASN A 182 37.96 -40.51 2.31
N GLU A 183 38.93 -41.01 3.05
CA GLU A 183 38.86 -41.34 4.46
C GLU A 183 38.89 -40.06 5.31
N GLY A 184 38.02 -40.03 6.32
CA GLY A 184 38.41 -39.61 7.67
C GLY A 184 38.64 -38.13 7.95
N VAL A 185 37.58 -37.33 8.03
CA VAL A 185 37.47 -36.30 9.09
C VAL A 185 36.06 -36.35 9.67
N ALA A 186 35.95 -36.83 10.90
CA ALA A 186 34.70 -36.94 11.62
C ALA A 186 34.17 -35.55 12.01
N PHE A 187 33.29 -34.99 11.19
CA PHE A 187 32.41 -33.91 11.63
C PHE A 187 31.27 -34.51 12.46
N GLN A 188 31.33 -34.31 13.78
CA GLN A 188 30.19 -34.51 14.67
C GLN A 188 29.08 -33.55 14.24
N LYS A 189 28.13 -34.08 13.47
CA LYS A 189 26.88 -33.42 13.12
C LYS A 189 26.05 -33.31 14.40
N SER A 190 26.03 -32.14 15.03
CA SER A 190 25.08 -31.85 16.10
C SER A 190 23.69 -31.80 15.49
N ILE A 191 22.96 -32.90 15.64
CA ILE A 191 21.53 -32.98 15.34
C ILE A 191 20.84 -32.22 16.47
N LEU A 192 20.65 -30.91 16.28
CA LEU A 192 19.67 -30.16 17.07
C LEU A 192 18.28 -30.70 16.71
N PRO A 193 17.44 -31.04 17.71
CA PRO A 193 16.08 -31.51 17.43
C PRO A 193 15.31 -30.41 16.70
N PRO A 194 14.47 -30.76 15.71
CA PRO A 194 13.59 -29.79 15.06
C PRO A 194 12.68 -29.20 16.14
N LYS A 195 12.75 -27.87 16.31
CA LYS A 195 11.83 -27.10 17.14
C LYS A 195 10.43 -27.34 16.59
N LYS A 196 9.67 -28.23 17.23
CA LYS A 196 8.27 -28.50 16.90
C LYS A 196 7.51 -27.20 17.11
N ILE A 197 7.14 -26.55 16.00
CA ILE A 197 6.13 -25.51 16.00
C ILE A 197 4.82 -26.26 16.27
N GLU A 198 4.34 -26.21 17.51
CA GLU A 198 3.04 -26.75 17.88
C GLU A 198 1.96 -25.93 17.17
N HIS A 199 1.55 -26.40 16.00
CA HIS A 199 0.37 -25.90 15.32
C HIS A 199 -0.86 -26.38 16.09
N SER A 200 -1.30 -25.59 17.07
CA SER A 200 -2.59 -25.80 17.72
C SER A 200 -3.71 -25.54 16.70
N THR A 201 -4.18 -26.60 16.06
CA THR A 201 -5.38 -26.61 15.22
C THR A 201 -6.62 -26.50 16.11
N THR A 202 -6.97 -25.28 16.50
CA THR A 202 -8.27 -24.96 17.11
C THR A 202 -8.86 -23.73 16.43
N ASN A 203 -9.98 -23.92 15.74
CA ASN A 203 -10.91 -22.91 15.21
C ASN A 203 -10.25 -21.64 14.67
N THR A 204 -9.95 -21.65 13.37
CA THR A 204 -9.33 -20.58 12.59
C THR A 204 -10.21 -19.32 12.55
N VAL A 205 -10.18 -18.55 13.64
CA VAL A 205 -10.38 -17.11 13.56
C VAL A 205 -9.26 -16.60 12.66
N ASN A 206 -9.61 -15.96 11.54
CA ASN A 206 -8.67 -15.38 10.58
C ASN A 206 -7.75 -14.39 11.30
N SER A 207 -6.64 -14.90 11.84
CA SER A 207 -5.71 -14.11 12.62
C SER A 207 -4.99 -13.15 11.67
N THR A 208 -4.99 -11.89 12.04
CA THR A 208 -4.35 -10.81 11.31
C THR A 208 -3.05 -10.46 12.02
N TYR A 209 -2.00 -10.17 11.26
CA TYR A 209 -0.67 -9.95 11.80
C TYR A 209 -0.11 -8.61 11.35
N TRP A 210 0.62 -7.95 12.24
CA TRP A 210 1.46 -6.82 11.89
C TRP A 210 2.88 -7.32 11.64
N VAL A 211 3.42 -6.99 10.48
CA VAL A 211 4.75 -7.42 10.05
C VAL A 211 5.66 -6.21 9.90
N VAL A 212 6.81 -6.27 10.58
CA VAL A 212 7.93 -5.35 10.41
C VAL A 212 9.09 -6.16 9.83
N TYR A 213 9.45 -5.88 8.58
CA TYR A 213 10.57 -6.54 7.92
C TYR A 213 11.63 -5.51 7.53
N LYS A 214 12.82 -5.61 8.12
CA LYS A 214 13.97 -4.79 7.76
C LYS A 214 14.91 -5.61 6.89
N ILE A 215 15.14 -5.13 5.68
CA ILE A 215 16.00 -5.76 4.68
C ILE A 215 17.31 -4.97 4.65
N ASN A 216 18.42 -5.63 4.92
CA ASN A 216 19.75 -5.02 4.95
C ASN A 216 20.59 -5.61 3.82
N ASN A 217 20.81 -4.83 2.76
CA ASN A 217 21.57 -5.26 1.57
C ASN A 217 23.05 -4.84 1.62
N GLY A 218 23.56 -4.46 2.79
CA GLY A 218 24.93 -4.01 3.00
C GLY A 218 25.19 -2.54 2.66
N SER A 219 24.65 -2.06 1.53
CA SER A 219 24.74 -0.64 1.13
C SER A 219 23.48 0.18 1.45
N SER A 220 22.35 -0.48 1.68
CA SER A 220 21.08 0.14 2.02
C SER A 220 20.28 -0.71 2.99
N SER A 221 19.37 -0.05 3.71
CA SER A 221 18.38 -0.68 4.56
C SER A 221 16.99 -0.24 4.12
N GLU A 222 16.09 -1.20 3.91
CA GLU A 222 14.67 -0.96 3.61
C GLU A 222 13.81 -1.50 4.76
N LYS A 223 12.73 -0.79 5.10
CA LYS A 223 11.82 -1.20 6.18
C LYS A 223 10.39 -1.30 5.63
N VAL A 224 9.90 -2.53 5.55
CA VAL A 224 8.53 -2.84 5.11
C VAL A 224 7.63 -3.03 6.32
N LEU A 225 6.50 -2.34 6.31
CA LEU A 225 5.49 -2.33 7.37
C LEU A 225 4.14 -2.71 6.78
N LYS A 226 3.57 -3.88 7.12
CA LYS A 226 2.27 -4.27 6.57
C LYS A 226 1.44 -5.13 7.49
N ILE A 227 0.13 -5.10 7.25
CA ILE A 227 -0.82 -6.05 7.80
C ILE A 227 -0.89 -7.27 6.87
N ALA A 228 -0.82 -8.47 7.42
CA ALA A 228 -0.78 -9.72 6.65
C ALA A 228 -1.65 -10.81 7.28
N ASP A 229 -2.10 -11.77 6.46
CA ASP A 229 -2.74 -13.00 6.90
C ASP A 229 -1.71 -14.05 7.33
N GLN A 230 -2.16 -15.09 8.07
CA GLN A 230 -1.31 -16.20 8.52
C GLN A 230 -0.48 -16.79 7.38
N LYS A 231 -1.11 -17.07 6.24
CA LYS A 231 -0.44 -17.74 5.11
C LYS A 231 0.70 -16.88 4.53
N THR A 232 0.52 -15.56 4.48
CA THR A 232 1.59 -14.64 4.08
C THR A 232 2.69 -14.56 5.14
N VAL A 233 2.34 -14.53 6.42
CA VAL A 233 3.31 -14.55 7.52
C VAL A 233 4.17 -15.80 7.48
N ASP A 234 3.57 -16.98 7.33
CA ASP A 234 4.30 -18.26 7.28
C ASP A 234 5.30 -18.27 6.11
N ARG A 235 4.88 -17.77 4.93
CA ARG A 235 5.77 -17.61 3.78
C ARG A 235 6.91 -16.63 4.04
N MET A 236 6.63 -15.52 4.74
CA MET A 236 7.65 -14.53 5.10
C MET A 236 8.65 -15.10 6.10
N ILE A 237 8.19 -15.85 7.10
CA ILE A 237 9.04 -16.55 8.07
C ILE A 237 9.93 -17.55 7.35
N GLN A 238 9.35 -18.43 6.53
CA GLN A 238 10.10 -19.42 5.77
C GLN A 238 11.14 -18.78 4.84
N LYS A 239 10.76 -17.71 4.14
CA LYS A 239 11.69 -16.96 3.28
C LYS A 239 12.83 -16.36 4.11
N ASN A 240 12.51 -15.70 5.22
CA ASN A 240 13.51 -15.09 6.10
C ASN A 240 14.48 -16.16 6.66
N GLU A 241 14.00 -17.33 7.07
CA GLU A 241 14.86 -18.43 7.52
C GLU A 241 15.84 -18.93 6.46
N ILE A 242 15.43 -18.91 5.18
CA ILE A 242 16.31 -19.22 4.05
C ILE A 242 17.32 -18.09 3.83
N ASP A 243 16.84 -16.84 3.80
CA ASP A 243 17.67 -15.65 3.58
C ASP A 243 18.75 -15.50 4.67
N MET A 244 18.42 -15.82 5.94
CA MET A 244 19.35 -15.80 7.07
C MET A 244 20.56 -16.74 6.91
N ARG A 245 20.47 -17.75 6.02
CA ARG A 245 21.60 -18.64 5.71
C ARG A 245 22.58 -18.03 4.71
N THR A 246 22.20 -16.95 4.04
CA THR A 246 23.03 -16.25 3.05
C THR A 246 23.83 -15.12 3.71
N PHE A 247 24.94 -14.73 3.10
CA PHE A 247 25.80 -13.66 3.63
C PHE A 247 25.11 -12.30 3.68
N SER A 248 24.26 -12.00 2.68
CA SER A 248 23.47 -10.76 2.62
C SER A 248 22.27 -10.82 3.56
N GLY A 249 21.52 -11.94 3.58
CA GLY A 249 20.28 -12.03 4.34
C GLY A 249 20.46 -12.23 5.85
N ARG A 250 21.65 -12.58 6.36
CA ARG A 250 21.92 -12.72 7.80
C ARG A 250 21.73 -11.44 8.63
N LEU A 251 21.65 -10.29 7.96
CA LEU A 251 21.41 -9.00 8.60
C LEU A 251 19.92 -8.61 8.56
N ASN A 252 19.05 -9.42 7.93
CA ASN A 252 17.64 -9.10 7.83
C ASN A 252 16.92 -9.35 9.16
N GLU A 253 16.02 -8.45 9.54
CA GLU A 253 15.22 -8.57 10.75
C GLU A 253 13.74 -8.71 10.39
N LEU A 254 13.11 -9.81 10.81
CA LEU A 254 11.67 -10.00 10.71
C LEU A 254 11.08 -10.05 12.10
N THR A 255 10.12 -9.18 12.39
CA THR A 255 9.32 -9.23 13.61
C THR A 255 7.83 -9.21 13.25
N VAL A 256 7.07 -10.11 13.87
CA VAL A 256 5.65 -10.32 13.60
C VAL A 256 4.89 -10.27 14.91
N TRP A 257 3.78 -9.54 14.95
CA TRP A 257 2.87 -9.47 16.08
C TRP A 257 1.47 -9.90 15.65
N GLN A 258 0.78 -10.62 16.53
CA GLN A 258 -0.62 -10.97 16.32
C GLN A 258 -1.51 -9.78 16.72
N ILE A 259 -2.44 -9.43 15.82
CA ILE A 259 -3.42 -8.37 16.03
C ILE A 259 -4.79 -9.01 16.28
N HIS A 260 -5.43 -8.63 17.38
CA HIS A 260 -6.79 -9.07 17.72
C HIS A 260 -7.84 -8.09 17.18
N ASN A 261 -7.53 -6.79 17.18
CA ASN A 261 -8.41 -5.73 16.67
C ASN A 261 -7.64 -4.77 15.75
N THR A 262 -7.84 -4.92 14.44
CA THR A 262 -7.17 -4.10 13.41
C THR A 262 -7.46 -2.61 13.55
N THR A 263 -8.71 -2.23 13.80
CA THR A 263 -9.11 -0.81 13.93
C THR A 263 -8.48 -0.19 15.17
N GLY A 264 -8.51 -0.89 16.30
CA GLY A 264 -7.88 -0.45 17.55
C GLY A 264 -6.37 -0.32 17.40
N PHE A 265 -5.72 -1.27 16.73
CA PHE A 265 -4.29 -1.22 16.45
C PHE A 265 -3.88 -0.01 15.59
N VAL A 266 -4.63 0.29 14.52
CA VAL A 266 -4.33 1.46 13.67
C VAL A 266 -4.48 2.77 14.46
N GLN A 267 -5.52 2.88 15.30
CA GLN A 267 -5.68 4.04 16.17
C GLN A 267 -4.55 4.16 17.21
N HIS A 268 -4.17 3.06 17.84
CA HIS A 268 -3.04 2.99 18.79
C HIS A 268 -1.73 3.44 18.13
N LYS A 269 -1.44 2.94 16.92
CA LYS A 269 -0.28 3.35 16.12
C LYS A 269 -0.29 4.84 15.78
N ARG A 270 -1.46 5.40 15.41
CA ARG A 270 -1.60 6.83 15.12
C ARG A 270 -1.34 7.71 16.35
N LYS A 271 -1.84 7.30 17.52
CA LYS A 271 -1.62 8.01 18.79
C LYS A 271 -0.16 7.92 19.25
N ASN A 272 0.50 6.78 19.03
CA ASN A 272 1.83 6.48 19.55
C ASN A 272 2.90 6.34 18.45
N LYS A 273 3.05 7.35 17.58
CA LYS A 273 3.87 7.26 16.35
C LYS A 273 5.27 6.66 16.53
N THR A 274 5.98 7.00 17.60
CA THR A 274 7.38 6.60 17.81
C THR A 274 7.56 5.28 18.54
N ASN A 275 6.61 4.87 19.39
CA ASN A 275 6.81 3.77 20.33
C ASN A 275 5.58 2.85 20.54
N TYR A 276 4.69 2.78 19.56
CA TYR A 276 3.45 2.01 19.67
C TYR A 276 3.63 0.52 20.02
N MET A 277 4.81 -0.07 19.77
CA MET A 277 5.09 -1.48 20.06
C MET A 277 5.51 -1.78 21.50
N ASN A 278 5.93 -0.78 22.26
CA ASN A 278 6.34 -0.99 23.66
C ASN A 278 5.27 -0.51 24.66
N ILE A 279 4.09 -0.12 24.15
CA ILE A 279 2.97 0.34 24.98
C ILE A 279 1.90 -0.74 24.92
N GLU A 280 1.47 -1.22 26.07
CA GLU A 280 0.40 -2.22 26.20
C GLU A 280 -0.89 -1.74 25.53
N SER A 281 -1.58 -2.68 24.88
CA SER A 281 -2.84 -2.43 24.20
C SER A 281 -3.62 -3.73 24.08
N ASP A 282 -4.92 -3.67 24.27
CA ASP A 282 -5.80 -4.83 24.08
C ASP A 282 -5.94 -5.24 22.60
N SER A 283 -5.43 -4.42 21.67
CA SER A 283 -5.59 -4.64 20.23
C SER A 283 -4.57 -5.61 19.64
N PHE A 284 -3.46 -5.90 20.32
CA PHE A 284 -2.38 -6.75 19.81
C PHE A 284 -1.55 -7.35 20.96
N ASN A 285 -0.82 -8.43 20.70
CA ASN A 285 0.09 -9.02 21.69
C ASN A 285 1.37 -8.18 21.83
N LEU A 286 1.77 -7.83 23.06
CA LEU A 286 3.02 -7.12 23.31
C LEU A 286 4.26 -7.97 22.93
N VAL A 287 4.18 -9.29 23.20
CA VAL A 287 5.21 -10.25 22.83
C VAL A 287 5.05 -10.61 21.35
N PRO A 288 6.09 -10.47 20.52
CA PRO A 288 6.01 -10.81 19.12
C PRO A 288 5.76 -12.31 18.94
N TYR A 289 4.88 -12.64 17.99
CA TYR A 289 4.63 -14.02 17.55
C TYR A 289 5.90 -14.65 16.96
N TYR A 290 6.67 -13.86 16.21
CA TYR A 290 7.95 -14.28 15.65
C TYR A 290 8.92 -13.11 15.68
N LYS A 291 10.19 -13.39 16.02
CA LYS A 291 11.29 -12.42 15.96
C LYS A 291 12.56 -13.13 15.52
N THR A 292 13.29 -12.56 14.57
CA THR A 292 14.60 -13.08 14.16
C THR A 292 15.62 -12.87 15.29
N ASP A 293 16.18 -13.96 15.81
CA ASP A 293 17.24 -13.92 16.82
C ASP A 293 18.63 -13.84 16.16
N HIS A 294 19.36 -12.75 16.43
CA HIS A 294 20.72 -12.55 15.91
C HIS A 294 21.82 -13.12 16.82
N ASN A 295 21.43 -13.67 17.98
CA ASN A 295 22.36 -14.05 19.04
C ASN A 295 23.21 -15.30 18.75
N HIS A 296 23.14 -15.89 17.54
CA HIS A 296 23.69 -17.22 17.29
C HIS A 296 24.92 -17.29 16.35
N ILE A 297 25.48 -16.15 15.89
CA ILE A 297 26.55 -16.14 14.87
C ILE A 297 27.87 -15.49 15.36
N SER A 298 28.19 -15.57 16.65
CA SER A 298 29.53 -15.25 17.17
C SER A 298 30.23 -16.49 17.72
N LYS A 299 30.64 -17.40 16.84
CA LYS A 299 31.64 -18.43 17.16
C LYS A 299 32.53 -18.67 15.95
#